data_AF-A0A094GNU6-F1
#
_entry.id   AF-A0A094GNU6-F1
#
_cell.length_a   1.000
_cell.length_b   1.000
_cell.length_c   1.000
_cell.angle_alpha   90.00
_cell.angle_beta   90.00
_cell.angle_gamma   90.00
#
_symmetry.space_group_name_H-M   'P 1'
#
loop_
_entity.id
_entity.type
_entity.pdbx_description
1 polymer ?
#
loop_
_entity_poly.entity_id
_entity_poly.type
_entity_poly.pdbx_seq_one_letter_code
_entity_poly.pdbx_strand_id
1 'polypeptide(L)'
;METLGGRHPVKRQKQKYPPHIDHNYEEDEAGALWNKYIKKTDRTTHRIPRFGISFLPYICPWLNKKVDTIYWCREELARLNVEIEYDQDHSDNLPRANSAFIQFNKQIAAHMAAQAVSHHIPMYMAQRMVEVSPTDVIWDNISIKWWESWLRTGIVFAVVACMCLLWAIPVSATALLGNIPELTKKYHWLGFLVGAENTLSHVAGILPAIVLAILKVLPPIIFYHLATLQGNRTGSLRELSVQNYYFFFLFVQVFLVVSISNGTFATLARTGSVTTVPALMAQNLPKASNYFFSYMIIQALSTSAGHLLQVSTLIMWFILPKFMDNTARKRWTRNTSLSTVKWGAYFPTYTNFACITIIYSIVAPLIMVFAIITFTVLWIANRYCMLYVYNYTEDTGGLLYPRAINQTFVGLYFMEVCLIGLFLLVRDSENNNPCLPQALIMIAVMIMTALFQILLDRSFGPLYEYLPVTLEDDAVLRDEAF
;
A
#
# COMPACT_ATOMS: atom_id res chain seq x y z
N MET A 1 11.00 -15.51 44.60
CA MET A 1 10.18 -14.40 45.11
C MET A 1 11.11 -13.19 45.19
N GLU A 2 11.40 -12.60 44.03
CA GLU A 2 12.16 -11.34 43.93
C GLU A 2 11.26 -10.35 43.23
N THR A 3 11.10 -9.21 43.88
CA THR A 3 10.04 -8.24 43.66
C THR A 3 10.16 -7.55 42.30
N LEU A 4 9.04 -7.55 41.58
CA LEU A 4 8.76 -6.77 40.39
C LEU A 4 9.01 -5.27 40.64
N GLY A 5 10.19 -4.79 40.28
CA GLY A 5 10.50 -3.37 40.22
C GLY A 5 9.74 -2.72 39.06
N GLY A 6 8.66 -2.02 39.37
CA GLY A 6 7.91 -1.20 38.42
C GLY A 6 8.83 -0.17 37.77
N ARG A 7 9.11 -0.34 36.47
CA ARG A 7 9.76 0.70 35.67
C ARG A 7 8.76 1.82 35.42
N HIS A 8 8.88 2.90 36.19
CA HIS A 8 8.31 4.19 35.87
C HIS A 8 8.75 4.62 34.45
N PRO A 9 7.90 5.34 33.69
CA PRO A 9 8.31 5.93 32.42
C PRO A 9 9.41 6.95 32.72
N VAL A 10 10.65 6.62 32.37
CA VAL A 10 11.78 7.55 32.44
C VAL A 10 11.43 8.71 31.50
N LYS A 11 11.07 9.87 32.08
CA LYS A 11 11.02 11.12 31.34
C LYS A 11 12.38 11.28 30.67
N ARG A 12 12.42 11.33 29.33
CA ARG A 12 13.64 11.62 28.55
C ARG A 12 14.27 12.89 29.13
N GLN A 13 15.30 12.75 29.96
CA GLN A 13 16.16 13.87 30.30
C GLN A 13 16.78 14.34 28.98
N LYS A 14 16.75 15.64 28.70
CA LYS A 14 17.44 16.18 27.53
C LYS A 14 18.93 15.87 27.70
N GLN A 15 19.42 14.93 26.89
CA GLN A 15 20.82 14.52 26.91
C GLN A 15 21.67 15.75 26.58
N LYS A 16 22.62 16.06 27.47
CA LYS A 16 23.53 17.19 27.28
C LYS A 16 24.76 16.66 26.53
N TYR A 17 24.83 16.98 25.25
CA TYR A 17 26.00 16.69 24.43
C TYR A 17 27.19 17.56 24.84
N PRO A 18 28.43 17.11 24.60
CA PRO A 18 29.61 17.94 24.77
C PRO A 18 29.53 19.20 23.89
N PRO A 19 30.19 20.29 24.28
CA PRO A 19 30.24 21.50 23.47
C PRO A 19 30.86 21.18 22.10
N HIS A 20 30.14 21.55 21.05
CA HIS A 20 30.43 21.20 19.66
C HIS A 20 30.98 22.39 18.85
N ILE A 21 30.95 23.58 19.43
CA ILE A 21 31.42 24.83 18.82
C ILE A 21 32.32 25.50 19.85
N ASP A 22 33.55 25.83 19.44
CA ASP A 22 34.28 26.90 20.10
C ASP A 22 33.59 28.22 19.72
N HIS A 23 32.85 28.81 20.66
CA HIS A 23 32.15 30.08 20.43
C HIS A 23 33.10 31.24 20.09
N ASN A 24 34.41 31.05 20.27
CA ASN A 24 35.45 32.02 19.92
C ASN A 24 36.04 31.80 18.52
N TYR A 25 35.70 30.70 17.84
CA TYR A 25 36.16 30.42 16.48
C TYR A 25 35.26 31.14 15.46
N GLU A 26 35.67 32.33 15.02
CA GLU A 26 35.10 32.99 13.85
C GLU A 26 35.75 32.43 12.59
N GLU A 27 34.97 31.79 11.72
CA GLU A 27 35.50 31.23 10.47
C GLU A 27 35.89 32.37 9.51
N ASP A 28 37.20 32.55 9.31
CA ASP A 28 37.75 33.59 8.43
C ASP A 28 37.40 33.33 6.94
N GLU A 29 36.55 34.17 6.36
CA GLU A 29 36.13 34.05 4.95
C GLU A 29 37.28 34.24 3.94
N ALA A 30 38.38 34.85 4.38
CA ALA A 30 39.46 35.34 3.53
C ALA A 30 40.26 34.22 2.85
N GLY A 31 40.37 33.05 3.47
CA GLY A 31 41.13 31.90 2.95
C GLY A 31 40.31 30.91 2.13
N ALA A 32 38.98 31.08 2.05
CA ALA A 32 38.11 30.02 1.55
C ALA A 32 37.93 30.07 0.02
N LEU A 33 38.32 28.99 -0.67
CA LEU A 33 38.27 28.86 -2.14
C LEU A 33 36.89 29.19 -2.75
N TRP A 34 35.79 28.89 -2.05
CA TRP A 34 34.43 29.14 -2.52
C TRP A 34 34.06 30.63 -2.52
N ASN A 35 34.72 31.46 -1.71
CA ASN A 35 34.52 32.91 -1.68
C ASN A 35 35.02 33.60 -2.97
N LYS A 36 35.93 32.94 -3.71
CA LYS A 36 36.38 33.37 -5.05
C LYS A 36 35.29 33.27 -6.11
N TYR A 37 34.36 32.31 -5.95
CA TYR A 37 33.36 31.97 -6.97
C TYR A 37 31.94 32.42 -6.59
N ILE A 38 31.66 32.67 -5.31
CA ILE A 38 30.32 33.02 -4.82
C ILE A 38 30.37 34.35 -4.07
N LYS A 39 29.74 35.38 -4.66
CA LYS A 39 29.58 36.70 -4.02
C LYS A 39 28.58 36.62 -2.88
N LYS A 40 28.74 37.46 -1.85
CA LYS A 40 27.83 37.54 -0.68
C LYS A 40 26.36 37.72 -1.05
N THR A 41 26.07 38.45 -2.13
CA THR A 41 24.71 38.71 -2.63
C THR A 41 24.03 37.48 -3.21
N ASP A 42 24.81 36.53 -3.72
CA ASP A 42 24.33 35.37 -4.47
C ASP A 42 24.22 34.14 -3.54
N ARG A 43 24.57 34.30 -2.25
CA ARG A 43 24.49 33.25 -1.24
C ARG A 43 23.04 32.97 -0.88
N THR A 44 22.68 31.70 -0.83
CA THR A 44 21.35 31.27 -0.39
C THR A 44 21.21 31.53 1.11
N THR A 45 20.07 32.06 1.51
CA THR A 45 19.77 32.36 2.91
C THR A 45 18.46 31.70 3.28
N HIS A 46 18.38 31.15 4.48
CA HIS A 46 17.14 30.61 5.03
C HIS A 46 16.85 31.24 6.39
N ARG A 47 15.64 31.00 6.91
CA ARG A 47 15.19 31.59 8.18
C ARG A 47 15.03 30.48 9.20
N ILE A 48 15.68 30.62 10.34
CA ILE A 48 15.59 29.64 11.44
C ILE A 48 14.34 29.97 12.28
N PRO A 49 13.51 28.98 12.65
CA PRO A 49 12.40 29.19 13.57
C PRO A 49 12.91 29.55 14.97
N ARG A 50 12.67 30.79 15.41
CA ARG A 50 13.17 31.31 16.71
C ARG A 50 12.59 30.58 17.94
N PHE A 51 11.48 29.85 17.78
CA PHE A 51 10.76 29.15 18.86
C PHE A 51 10.68 27.61 18.65
N GLY A 52 11.47 27.03 17.76
CA GLY A 52 11.41 25.59 17.47
C GLY A 52 10.13 25.11 16.76
N ILE A 53 9.29 26.05 16.29
CA ILE A 53 8.08 25.76 15.52
C ILE A 53 8.43 25.79 14.03
N SER A 54 8.57 24.61 13.41
CA SER A 54 9.09 24.48 12.02
C SER A 54 8.28 25.20 10.94
N PHE A 55 6.99 25.50 11.16
CA PHE A 55 6.17 26.23 10.17
C PHE A 55 6.21 27.76 10.33
N LEU A 56 6.71 28.28 11.45
CA LEU A 56 6.78 29.71 11.76
C LEU A 56 7.56 30.55 10.71
N PRO A 57 8.63 30.05 10.07
CA PRO A 57 9.35 30.74 9.01
C PRO A 57 8.51 31.02 7.76
N TYR A 58 7.48 30.23 7.52
CA TYR A 58 6.58 30.36 6.36
C TYR A 58 5.42 31.33 6.62
N ILE A 59 4.94 31.42 7.87
CA ILE A 59 3.76 32.24 8.23
C ILE A 59 4.15 33.67 8.61
N CYS A 60 5.27 33.86 9.33
CA CYS A 60 5.73 35.18 9.76
C CYS A 60 7.23 35.35 9.48
N PRO A 61 7.62 35.67 8.23
CA PRO A 61 9.02 35.77 7.85
C PRO A 61 9.80 36.79 8.70
N TRP A 62 9.21 37.96 9.01
CA TRP A 62 9.87 39.09 9.67
C TRP A 62 10.30 38.84 11.13
N LEU A 63 9.70 37.86 11.81
CA LEU A 63 10.05 37.50 13.20
C LEU A 63 11.28 36.59 13.31
N ASN A 64 11.72 36.00 12.19
CA ASN A 64 12.76 34.98 12.17
C ASN A 64 14.10 35.53 11.68
N LYS A 65 15.20 35.04 12.30
CA LYS A 65 16.56 35.45 11.94
C LYS A 65 16.91 34.87 10.56
N LYS A 66 17.26 35.75 9.63
CA LYS A 66 17.82 35.38 8.33
C LYS A 66 19.29 35.02 8.55
N VAL A 67 19.67 33.80 8.18
CA VAL A 67 21.04 33.30 8.29
C VAL A 67 21.56 32.86 6.94
N ASP A 68 22.88 32.92 6.77
CA ASP A 68 23.56 32.34 5.62
C ASP A 68 23.53 30.82 5.74
N THR A 69 23.10 30.16 4.67
CA THR A 69 22.92 28.70 4.66
C THR A 69 24.27 27.98 4.71
N ILE A 70 25.34 28.59 4.19
CA ILE A 70 26.68 27.97 4.20
C ILE A 70 27.19 27.86 5.64
N TYR A 71 27.21 28.96 6.38
CA TYR A 71 27.68 28.97 7.77
C TYR A 71 26.80 28.12 8.66
N TRP A 72 25.47 28.24 8.54
CA TRP A 72 24.55 27.45 9.34
C TRP A 72 24.71 25.94 9.08
N CYS A 73 24.79 25.49 7.82
CA CYS A 73 24.98 24.07 7.54
C CYS A 73 26.33 23.54 8.02
N ARG A 74 27.39 24.37 8.01
CA ARG A 74 28.72 24.00 8.54
C ARG A 74 28.70 23.85 10.05
N GLU A 75 28.08 24.81 10.74
CA GLU A 75 27.86 24.78 12.18
C GLU A 75 27.02 23.56 12.58
N GLU A 76 25.92 23.32 11.87
CA GLU A 76 25.04 22.18 12.07
C GLU A 76 25.75 20.85 11.79
N LEU A 77 26.60 20.79 10.77
CA LEU A 77 27.38 19.60 10.44
C LEU A 77 28.44 19.32 11.51
N ALA A 78 29.12 20.34 12.01
CA ALA A 78 30.05 20.21 13.13
C ALA A 78 29.31 19.73 14.39
N ARG A 79 28.14 20.32 14.70
CA ARG A 79 27.27 19.88 15.80
C ARG A 79 26.89 18.41 15.66
N LEU A 80 26.33 18.03 14.52
CA LEU A 80 25.83 16.67 14.28
C LEU A 80 26.98 15.65 14.30
N ASN A 81 28.16 15.99 13.78
CA ASN A 81 29.32 15.08 13.86
C ASN A 81 29.71 14.81 15.32
N VAL A 82 29.77 15.85 16.16
CA VAL A 82 30.08 15.70 17.59
C VAL A 82 28.98 14.91 18.30
N GLU A 83 27.70 15.16 18.01
CA GLU A 83 26.58 14.38 18.56
C GLU A 83 26.67 12.90 18.15
N ILE A 84 26.99 12.61 16.87
CA ILE A 84 27.14 11.25 16.34
C ILE A 84 28.33 10.54 16.98
N GLU A 85 29.50 11.16 17.03
CA GLU A 85 30.70 10.60 17.66
C GLU A 85 30.45 10.32 19.14
N TYR A 86 29.83 11.25 19.85
CA TYR A 86 29.46 11.07 21.25
C TYR A 86 28.48 9.91 21.46
N ASP A 87 27.44 9.79 20.62
CA ASP A 87 26.46 8.70 20.69
C ASP A 87 27.06 7.35 20.27
N GLN A 88 28.07 7.33 19.39
CA GLN A 88 28.84 6.13 19.05
C GLN A 88 29.71 5.66 20.23
N ASP A 89 30.42 6.59 20.89
CA ASP A 89 31.26 6.30 22.06
C ASP A 89 30.43 5.85 23.27
N HIS A 90 29.22 6.39 23.42
CA HIS A 90 28.30 6.09 24.53
C HIS A 90 27.13 5.20 24.09
N SER A 91 27.37 4.26 23.16
CA SER A 91 26.33 3.38 22.62
C SER A 91 25.56 2.59 23.70
N ASP A 92 26.19 2.28 24.84
CA ASP A 92 25.55 1.61 25.98
C ASP A 92 24.42 2.40 26.64
N ASN A 93 24.43 3.73 26.49
CA ASN A 93 23.41 4.62 27.04
C ASN A 93 22.15 4.70 26.17
N LEU A 94 22.19 4.14 24.95
CA LEU A 94 21.05 4.13 24.04
C LEU A 94 19.91 3.26 24.58
N PRO A 95 18.64 3.66 24.36
CA PRO A 95 17.50 2.87 24.80
C PRO A 95 17.50 1.51 24.11
N ARG A 96 17.63 0.44 24.91
CA ARG A 96 17.59 -0.93 24.39
C ARG A 96 16.22 -1.26 23.82
N ALA A 97 16.20 -1.78 22.60
CA ALA A 97 14.99 -2.32 21.99
C ALA A 97 14.59 -3.64 22.66
N ASN A 98 13.30 -3.99 22.58
CA ASN A 98 12.72 -5.26 23.04
C ASN A 98 12.82 -6.38 22.00
N SER A 99 13.84 -6.32 21.14
CA SER A 99 14.03 -7.14 19.95
C SER A 99 15.51 -7.47 19.80
N ALA A 100 15.82 -8.63 19.25
CA ALA A 100 17.20 -9.03 18.95
C ALA A 100 17.26 -9.75 17.60
N PHE A 101 18.38 -9.58 16.91
CA PHE A 101 18.75 -10.40 15.76
C PHE A 101 19.62 -11.55 16.26
N ILE A 102 19.27 -12.78 15.89
CA ILE A 102 19.99 -13.99 16.30
C ILE A 102 20.51 -14.63 15.02
N GLN A 103 21.83 -14.77 14.93
CA GLN A 103 22.49 -15.44 13.81
C GLN A 103 22.82 -16.88 14.22
N PHE A 104 22.58 -17.82 13.31
CA PHE A 104 22.90 -19.22 13.48
C PHE A 104 23.98 -19.62 12.46
N ASN A 105 24.81 -20.59 12.81
CA ASN A 105 25.85 -21.12 11.90
C ASN A 105 25.26 -21.89 10.70
N LYS A 106 24.04 -22.44 10.86
CA LYS A 106 23.33 -23.18 9.81
C LYS A 106 21.95 -22.55 9.59
N GLN A 107 21.51 -22.44 8.33
CA GLN A 107 20.18 -21.91 7.98
C GLN A 107 19.06 -22.75 8.61
N ILE A 108 19.19 -24.08 8.62
CA ILE A 108 18.18 -24.96 9.21
C ILE A 108 17.99 -24.75 10.71
N ALA A 109 19.06 -24.42 11.44
CA ALA A 109 18.97 -24.12 12.86
C ALA A 109 18.13 -22.86 13.13
N ALA A 110 18.22 -21.87 12.24
CA ALA A 110 17.38 -20.67 12.32
C ALA A 110 15.90 -21.00 12.07
N HIS A 111 15.60 -21.81 11.05
CA HIS A 111 14.24 -22.27 10.75
C HIS A 111 13.64 -23.12 11.88
N MET A 112 14.41 -24.07 12.44
CA MET A 112 13.98 -24.87 13.59
C MET A 112 13.74 -24.00 14.83
N ALA A 113 14.62 -23.02 15.10
CA ALA A 113 14.45 -22.11 16.23
C ALA A 113 13.22 -21.20 16.10
N ALA A 114 12.87 -20.79 14.87
CA ALA A 114 11.68 -20.01 14.60
C ALA A 114 10.38 -20.80 14.83
N GLN A 115 10.39 -22.11 14.58
CA GLN A 115 9.25 -23.00 14.81
C GLN A 115 9.10 -23.45 16.28
N ALA A 116 10.21 -23.69 16.97
CA ALA A 116 10.21 -24.21 18.34
C ALA A 116 9.62 -23.21 19.35
N VAL A 117 8.74 -23.62 20.26
CA VAL A 117 8.18 -22.72 21.30
C VAL A 117 9.28 -22.25 22.26
N SER A 118 9.53 -20.93 22.31
CA SER A 118 10.68 -20.38 23.06
C SER A 118 10.37 -20.04 24.52
N HIS A 119 9.12 -19.72 24.87
CA HIS A 119 8.78 -19.21 26.20
C HIS A 119 7.41 -19.73 26.68
N HIS A 120 7.26 -19.91 28.00
CA HIS A 120 6.05 -20.46 28.63
C HIS A 120 4.92 -19.43 28.77
N ILE A 121 5.24 -18.13 28.86
CA ILE A 121 4.24 -17.05 28.87
C ILE A 121 3.80 -16.74 27.43
N PRO A 122 2.49 -16.70 27.14
CA PRO A 122 1.96 -16.35 25.83
C PRO A 122 2.46 -15.00 25.32
N MET A 123 2.68 -14.88 24.01
CA MET A 123 3.11 -13.65 23.31
C MET A 123 4.52 -13.13 23.67
N TYR A 124 5.23 -13.76 24.62
CA TYR A 124 6.65 -13.49 24.87
C TYR A 124 7.51 -14.27 23.88
N MET A 125 8.43 -13.58 23.19
CA MET A 125 9.28 -14.15 22.12
C MET A 125 8.49 -14.90 21.03
N ALA A 126 7.19 -14.60 20.88
CA ALA A 126 6.29 -15.35 20.00
C ALA A 126 6.47 -14.96 18.53
N GLN A 127 6.73 -13.67 18.26
CA GLN A 127 6.95 -13.18 16.90
C GLN A 127 8.41 -13.38 16.52
N ARG A 128 8.64 -14.36 15.64
CA ARG A 128 9.94 -14.72 15.10
C ARG A 128 9.85 -14.65 13.59
N MET A 129 10.91 -14.18 12.97
CA MET A 129 11.00 -14.04 11.51
C MET A 129 12.34 -14.63 11.09
N VAL A 130 12.32 -15.33 9.98
CA VAL A 130 13.52 -15.89 9.34
C VAL A 130 13.84 -15.08 8.09
N GLU A 131 15.07 -15.21 7.59
CA GLU A 131 15.47 -14.65 6.28
C GLU A 131 15.27 -13.13 6.15
N VAL A 132 15.58 -12.40 7.23
CA VAL A 132 15.44 -10.95 7.25
C VAL A 132 16.66 -10.28 6.62
N SER A 133 16.48 -9.67 5.45
CA SER A 133 17.49 -8.79 4.84
C SER A 133 17.65 -7.50 5.66
N PRO A 134 18.87 -7.03 5.96
CA PRO A 134 19.11 -5.76 6.67
C PRO A 134 18.48 -4.53 5.99
N THR A 135 18.33 -4.56 4.66
CA THR A 135 17.72 -3.47 3.88
C THR A 135 16.19 -3.45 3.96
N ASP A 136 15.56 -4.60 4.24
CA ASP A 136 14.10 -4.73 4.35
C ASP A 136 13.57 -4.35 5.75
N VAL A 137 14.47 -4.16 6.72
CA VAL A 137 14.09 -3.88 8.11
C VAL A 137 13.57 -2.45 8.28
N ILE A 138 12.35 -2.33 8.82
CA ILE A 138 11.76 -1.04 9.21
C ILE A 138 12.09 -0.77 10.69
N TRP A 139 13.23 -0.12 10.94
CA TRP A 139 13.79 0.14 12.27
C TRP A 139 12.81 0.80 13.25
N ASP A 140 11.98 1.73 12.77
CA ASP A 140 10.97 2.42 13.57
C ASP A 140 9.93 1.46 14.20
N ASN A 141 9.66 0.33 13.54
CA ASN A 141 8.62 -0.61 13.93
C ASN A 141 9.13 -1.83 14.72
N ILE A 142 10.44 -2.03 14.81
CA ILE A 142 11.02 -3.19 15.49
C ILE A 142 10.62 -3.23 16.96
N SER A 143 10.62 -2.07 17.63
CA SER A 143 10.44 -1.97 19.09
C SER A 143 8.99 -1.96 19.58
N ILE A 144 8.02 -2.19 18.67
CA ILE A 144 6.59 -2.15 19.00
C ILE A 144 6.20 -3.35 19.87
N LYS A 145 5.49 -3.07 20.96
CA LYS A 145 4.96 -4.11 21.87
C LYS A 145 3.79 -4.85 21.23
N TRP A 146 3.58 -6.11 21.63
CA TRP A 146 2.52 -6.95 21.07
C TRP A 146 1.11 -6.33 21.21
N TRP A 147 0.80 -5.70 22.34
CA TRP A 147 -0.52 -5.08 22.56
C TRP A 147 -0.72 -3.82 21.71
N GLU A 148 0.35 -3.04 21.49
CA GLU A 148 0.33 -1.87 20.62
C GLU A 148 0.12 -2.30 19.17
N SER A 149 0.79 -3.37 18.74
CA SER A 149 0.61 -3.94 17.40
C SER A 149 -0.82 -4.43 17.19
N TRP A 150 -1.43 -5.10 18.18
CA TRP A 150 -2.82 -5.54 18.11
C TRP A 150 -3.80 -4.36 18.02
N LEU A 151 -3.64 -3.34 18.87
CA LEU A 151 -4.47 -2.13 18.85
C LEU A 151 -4.33 -1.37 17.51
N ARG A 152 -3.10 -1.16 17.04
CA ARG A 152 -2.81 -0.52 15.75
C ARG A 152 -3.42 -1.30 14.60
N THR A 153 -3.35 -2.63 14.63
CA THR A 153 -4.00 -3.49 13.63
C THR A 153 -5.52 -3.32 13.63
N GLY A 154 -6.15 -3.25 14.80
CA GLY A 154 -7.59 -2.98 14.92
C GLY A 154 -7.98 -1.60 14.38
N ILE A 155 -7.21 -0.55 14.71
CA ILE A 155 -7.43 0.81 14.21
C ILE A 155 -7.28 0.85 12.69
N VAL A 156 -6.20 0.28 12.15
CA VAL A 156 -5.95 0.24 10.71
C VAL A 156 -7.07 -0.50 10.00
N PHE A 157 -7.51 -1.65 10.52
CA PHE A 157 -8.65 -2.39 9.96
C PHE A 157 -9.93 -1.54 9.92
N ALA A 158 -10.25 -0.84 11.00
CA ALA A 158 -11.42 0.05 11.05
C ALA A 158 -11.31 1.20 10.04
N VAL A 159 -10.13 1.82 9.91
CA VAL A 159 -9.88 2.89 8.92
C VAL A 159 -10.01 2.37 7.50
N VAL A 160 -9.44 1.20 7.19
CA VAL A 160 -9.55 0.56 5.87
C VAL A 160 -11.01 0.24 5.56
N ALA A 161 -11.78 -0.33 6.50
CA ALA A 161 -13.19 -0.62 6.30
C ALA A 161 -14.02 0.66 6.05
N CYS A 162 -13.78 1.70 6.84
CA CYS A 162 -14.42 3.01 6.68
C CYS A 162 -14.09 3.62 5.31
N MET A 163 -12.82 3.58 4.92
CA MET A 163 -12.36 4.02 3.60
C MET A 163 -13.05 3.22 2.49
N CYS A 164 -13.14 1.89 2.61
CA CYS A 164 -13.81 1.05 1.62
C CYS A 164 -15.31 1.37 1.47
N LEU A 165 -16.01 1.83 2.50
CA LEU A 165 -17.43 2.17 2.41
C LEU A 165 -17.63 3.60 1.89
N LEU A 166 -16.83 4.55 2.39
CA LEU A 166 -17.01 5.98 2.10
C LEU A 166 -16.35 6.43 0.79
N TRP A 167 -15.47 5.63 0.17
CA TRP A 167 -14.78 6.03 -1.07
C TRP A 167 -15.68 6.18 -2.29
N ALA A 168 -16.88 5.57 -2.27
CA ALA A 168 -17.85 5.77 -3.35
C ALA A 168 -18.33 7.24 -3.42
N ILE A 169 -18.35 7.95 -2.28
CA ILE A 169 -18.78 9.34 -2.20
C ILE A 169 -17.88 10.27 -3.04
N PRO A 170 -16.56 10.34 -2.82
CA PRO A 170 -15.68 11.20 -3.62
C PRO A 170 -15.66 10.79 -5.10
N VAL A 171 -15.76 9.49 -5.41
CA VAL A 171 -15.83 9.01 -6.80
C VAL A 171 -17.12 9.50 -7.47
N SER A 172 -18.27 9.37 -6.81
CA SER A 172 -19.55 9.87 -7.33
C SER A 172 -19.56 11.40 -7.48
N ALA A 173 -18.89 12.12 -6.57
CA ALA A 173 -18.76 13.58 -6.64
C ALA A 173 -18.01 14.02 -7.91
N THR A 174 -17.08 13.22 -8.44
CA THR A 174 -16.43 13.56 -9.73
C THR A 174 -17.41 13.57 -10.90
N ALA A 175 -18.46 12.75 -10.87
CA ALA A 175 -19.50 12.77 -11.91
C ALA A 175 -20.30 14.07 -11.86
N LEU A 176 -20.50 14.64 -10.66
CA LEU A 176 -21.14 15.94 -10.49
C LEU A 176 -20.25 17.09 -11.02
N LEU A 177 -18.93 16.98 -10.89
CA LEU A 177 -17.99 17.96 -11.45
C LEU A 177 -18.07 18.04 -12.99
N GLY A 178 -18.52 16.99 -13.67
CA GLY A 178 -18.74 17.01 -15.11
C GLY A 178 -19.92 17.89 -15.54
N ASN A 179 -20.86 18.16 -14.62
CA ASN A 179 -22.08 18.92 -14.87
C ASN A 179 -22.08 20.28 -14.16
N ILE A 180 -20.91 20.86 -13.86
CA ILE A 180 -20.77 22.16 -13.18
C ILE A 180 -21.67 23.26 -13.79
N PRO A 181 -21.80 23.41 -15.12
CA PRO A 181 -22.69 24.43 -15.71
C PRO A 181 -24.16 24.31 -15.27
N GLU A 182 -24.67 23.10 -15.06
CA GLU A 182 -26.03 22.86 -14.58
C GLU A 182 -26.15 23.09 -13.06
N LEU A 183 -25.11 22.76 -12.29
CA LEU A 183 -25.04 23.06 -10.85
C LEU A 183 -25.03 24.56 -10.58
N THR A 184 -24.32 25.34 -11.41
CA THR A 184 -24.29 26.81 -11.32
C THR A 184 -25.66 27.44 -11.53
N LYS A 185 -26.50 26.85 -12.39
CA LYS A 185 -27.90 27.28 -12.59
C LYS A 185 -28.82 26.91 -11.43
N LYS A 186 -28.53 25.82 -10.73
CA LYS A 186 -29.35 25.29 -9.62
C LYS A 186 -29.04 25.91 -8.27
N TYR A 187 -27.80 26.31 -8.02
CA TYR A 187 -27.34 26.79 -6.72
C TYR A 187 -26.86 28.25 -6.80
N HIS A 188 -27.60 29.15 -6.18
CA HIS A 188 -27.34 30.59 -6.22
C HIS A 188 -25.97 31.01 -5.64
N TRP A 189 -25.37 30.21 -4.75
CA TRP A 189 -24.04 30.48 -4.19
C TRP A 189 -22.89 30.24 -5.18
N LEU A 190 -23.13 29.51 -6.27
CA LEU A 190 -22.19 29.32 -7.38
C LEU A 190 -22.29 30.46 -8.43
N GLY A 191 -23.15 31.46 -8.20
CA GLY A 191 -23.39 32.58 -9.13
C GLY A 191 -22.13 33.35 -9.54
N PHE A 192 -21.06 33.31 -8.75
CA PHE A 192 -19.77 33.94 -9.09
C PHE A 192 -19.07 33.28 -10.30
N LEU A 193 -19.43 32.04 -10.65
CA LEU A 193 -18.89 31.30 -11.80
C LEU A 193 -19.66 31.53 -13.11
N VAL A 194 -20.82 32.22 -13.05
CA VAL A 194 -21.67 32.49 -14.23
C VAL A 194 -20.96 33.39 -15.24
N GLY A 195 -20.11 34.31 -14.78
CA GLY A 195 -19.35 35.22 -15.66
C GLY A 195 -18.26 34.53 -16.51
N ALA A 196 -17.97 33.26 -16.27
CA ALA A 196 -16.89 32.50 -16.88
C ALA A 196 -17.38 31.22 -17.60
N GLU A 197 -18.64 31.20 -18.07
CA GLU A 197 -19.34 30.01 -18.58
C GLU A 197 -18.57 29.26 -19.69
N ASN A 198 -17.93 29.98 -20.63
CA ASN A 198 -17.12 29.36 -21.69
C ASN A 198 -15.89 28.62 -21.13
N THR A 199 -15.15 29.23 -20.20
CA THR A 199 -14.00 28.57 -19.56
C THR A 199 -14.44 27.45 -18.62
N LEU A 200 -15.59 27.58 -17.98
CA LEU A 200 -16.14 26.58 -17.07
C LEU A 200 -16.57 25.31 -17.82
N SER A 201 -17.09 25.45 -19.04
CA SER A 201 -17.42 24.34 -19.94
C SER A 201 -16.18 23.55 -20.38
N HIS A 202 -15.09 24.24 -20.73
CA HIS A 202 -13.82 23.58 -21.05
C HIS A 202 -13.20 22.86 -19.85
N VAL A 203 -13.24 23.48 -18.66
CA VAL A 203 -12.75 22.87 -17.42
C VAL A 203 -13.62 21.69 -17.00
N ALA A 204 -14.94 21.75 -17.15
CA ALA A 204 -15.86 20.66 -16.81
C ALA A 204 -15.63 19.38 -17.62
N GLY A 205 -15.08 19.49 -18.85
CA GLY A 205 -14.72 18.32 -19.66
C GLY A 205 -13.46 17.58 -19.19
N ILE A 206 -12.48 18.29 -18.64
CA ILE A 206 -11.14 17.73 -18.31
C ILE A 206 -10.99 17.46 -16.81
N LEU A 207 -11.56 18.32 -15.97
CA LEU A 207 -11.39 18.28 -14.52
C LEU A 207 -11.85 16.95 -13.89
N PRO A 208 -13.01 16.37 -14.23
CA PRO A 208 -13.43 15.08 -13.65
C PRO A 208 -12.43 13.97 -13.93
N ALA A 209 -11.85 13.93 -15.13
CA ALA A 209 -10.87 12.92 -15.52
C ALA A 209 -9.58 13.05 -14.70
N ILE A 210 -9.09 14.28 -14.48
CA ILE A 210 -7.91 14.55 -13.66
C ILE A 210 -8.17 14.17 -12.20
N VAL A 211 -9.30 14.62 -11.63
CA VAL A 211 -9.65 14.31 -10.23
C VAL A 211 -9.83 12.81 -10.04
N LEU A 212 -10.47 12.12 -10.99
CA LEU A 212 -10.61 10.67 -10.95
C LEU A 212 -9.26 9.96 -11.05
N ALA A 213 -8.32 10.45 -11.88
CA ALA A 213 -6.97 9.89 -11.95
C ALA A 213 -6.23 10.04 -10.61
N ILE A 214 -6.33 11.19 -9.95
CA ILE A 214 -5.77 11.42 -8.61
C ILE A 214 -6.41 10.46 -7.59
N LEU A 215 -7.73 10.34 -7.60
CA LEU A 215 -8.48 9.44 -6.71
C LEU A 215 -8.14 7.95 -6.93
N LYS A 216 -7.61 7.55 -8.09
CA LYS A 216 -7.11 6.18 -8.33
C LYS A 216 -5.71 5.94 -7.79
N VAL A 217 -4.84 6.96 -7.76
CA VAL A 217 -3.45 6.84 -7.26
C VAL A 217 -3.39 6.93 -5.73
N LEU A 218 -4.34 7.62 -5.12
CA LEU A 218 -4.36 7.89 -3.69
C LEU A 218 -4.52 6.64 -2.79
N PRO A 219 -5.38 5.64 -3.10
CA PRO A 219 -5.61 4.51 -2.20
C PRO A 219 -4.37 3.67 -1.91
N PRO A 220 -3.58 3.23 -2.91
CA PRO A 220 -2.33 2.51 -2.63
C PRO A 220 -1.40 3.27 -1.69
N ILE A 221 -1.22 4.58 -1.90
CA ILE A 221 -0.35 5.43 -1.07
C ILE A 221 -0.84 5.42 0.39
N ILE A 222 -2.14 5.59 0.61
CA ILE A 222 -2.74 5.54 1.94
C ILE A 222 -2.51 4.16 2.57
N PHE A 223 -2.73 3.06 1.83
CA PHE A 223 -2.52 1.72 2.36
C PHE A 223 -1.07 1.43 2.75
N TYR A 224 -0.07 1.95 2.01
CA TYR A 224 1.34 1.85 2.41
C TYR A 224 1.63 2.58 3.72
N HIS A 225 1.05 3.77 3.91
CA HIS A 225 1.17 4.50 5.18
C HIS A 225 0.48 3.75 6.32
N LEU A 226 -0.74 3.26 6.10
CA LEU A 226 -1.48 2.48 7.10
C LEU A 226 -0.76 1.17 7.47
N ALA A 227 -0.19 0.45 6.51
CA ALA A 227 0.59 -0.76 6.76
C ALA A 227 1.90 -0.48 7.53
N THR A 228 2.48 0.71 7.34
CA THR A 228 3.62 1.15 8.16
C THR A 228 3.18 1.48 9.59
N LEU A 229 2.04 2.18 9.75
CA LEU A 229 1.46 2.52 11.06
C LEU A 229 0.98 1.29 11.85
N GLN A 230 0.56 0.22 11.15
CA GLN A 230 0.17 -1.08 11.72
C GLN A 230 1.30 -1.70 12.55
N GLY A 231 2.56 -1.37 12.25
CA GLY A 231 3.73 -1.90 12.94
C GLY A 231 4.37 -3.08 12.24
N ASN A 232 4.27 -3.16 10.90
CA ASN A 232 4.97 -4.18 10.13
C ASN A 232 6.49 -3.96 10.23
N ARG A 233 7.23 -5.01 10.59
CA ARG A 233 8.67 -4.95 10.90
C ARG A 233 9.57 -5.00 9.67
N THR A 234 9.11 -5.63 8.61
CA THR A 234 9.82 -5.76 7.35
C THR A 234 8.99 -5.15 6.22
N GLY A 235 9.67 -4.67 5.17
CA GLY A 235 9.00 -4.21 3.96
C GLY A 235 8.24 -5.34 3.28
N SER A 236 8.73 -6.57 3.30
CA SER A 236 8.01 -7.74 2.78
C SER A 236 6.65 -7.95 3.46
N LEU A 237 6.58 -7.86 4.80
CA LEU A 237 5.32 -7.91 5.52
C LEU A 237 4.42 -6.71 5.21
N ARG A 238 5.00 -5.53 4.99
CA ARG A 238 4.27 -4.34 4.53
C ARG A 238 3.61 -4.59 3.18
N GLU A 239 4.33 -5.14 2.20
CA GLU A 239 3.77 -5.50 0.88
C GLU A 239 2.60 -6.49 1.01
N LEU A 240 2.76 -7.51 1.85
CA LEU A 240 1.72 -8.51 2.16
C LEU A 240 0.46 -7.91 2.82
N SER A 241 0.61 -6.99 3.78
CA SER A 241 -0.52 -6.26 4.37
C SER A 241 -1.24 -5.37 3.35
N VAL A 242 -0.47 -4.63 2.54
CA VAL A 242 -1.02 -3.76 1.50
C VAL A 242 -1.80 -4.58 0.47
N GLN A 243 -1.30 -5.75 0.10
CA GLN A 243 -2.01 -6.68 -0.80
C GLN A 243 -3.41 -7.00 -0.29
N ASN A 244 -3.57 -7.28 1.01
CA ASN A 244 -4.88 -7.57 1.58
C ASN A 244 -5.82 -6.36 1.57
N TYR A 245 -5.34 -5.22 2.06
CA TYR A 245 -6.16 -4.02 2.15
C TYR A 245 -6.59 -3.53 0.78
N TYR A 246 -5.67 -3.53 -0.18
CA TYR A 246 -5.96 -3.07 -1.52
C TYR A 246 -6.83 -4.06 -2.31
N PHE A 247 -6.66 -5.37 -2.12
CA PHE A 247 -7.56 -6.37 -2.71
C PHE A 247 -8.99 -6.18 -2.22
N PHE A 248 -9.19 -6.08 -0.90
CA PHE A 248 -10.52 -5.88 -0.34
C PHE A 248 -11.15 -4.58 -0.84
N PHE A 249 -10.37 -3.50 -0.88
CA PHE A 249 -10.81 -2.21 -1.43
C PHE A 249 -11.24 -2.33 -2.89
N LEU A 250 -10.43 -2.95 -3.75
CA LEU A 250 -10.77 -3.15 -5.17
C LEU A 250 -12.01 -4.03 -5.34
N PHE A 251 -12.09 -5.13 -4.60
CA PHE A 251 -13.23 -6.03 -4.67
C PHE A 251 -14.54 -5.32 -4.28
N VAL A 252 -14.52 -4.51 -3.22
CA VAL A 252 -15.70 -3.72 -2.81
C VAL A 252 -16.00 -2.61 -3.81
N GLN A 253 -15.03 -1.78 -4.16
CA GLN A 253 -15.27 -0.55 -4.94
C GLN A 253 -15.40 -0.78 -6.44
N VAL A 254 -14.56 -1.64 -7.02
CA VAL A 254 -14.55 -1.89 -8.47
C VAL A 254 -15.58 -2.94 -8.83
N PHE A 255 -15.74 -3.97 -8.00
CA PHE A 255 -16.66 -5.06 -8.31
C PHE A 255 -18.04 -4.89 -7.63
N LEU A 256 -18.12 -4.86 -6.29
CA LEU A 256 -19.43 -4.82 -5.60
C LEU A 256 -20.21 -3.53 -5.87
N VAL A 257 -19.60 -2.36 -5.69
CA VAL A 257 -20.29 -1.08 -5.87
C VAL A 257 -20.83 -0.95 -7.29
N VAL A 258 -20.04 -1.28 -8.32
CA VAL A 258 -20.49 -1.20 -9.71
C VAL A 258 -21.61 -2.20 -10.01
N SER A 259 -21.52 -3.43 -9.48
CA SER A 259 -22.55 -4.45 -9.64
C SER A 259 -23.90 -4.04 -9.00
N ILE A 260 -23.88 -3.16 -7.99
CA ILE A 260 -25.06 -2.73 -7.21
C ILE A 260 -25.50 -1.29 -7.59
N SER A 261 -24.70 -0.54 -8.35
CA SER A 261 -24.90 0.90 -8.58
C SER A 261 -26.20 1.28 -9.31
N ASN A 262 -26.96 0.33 -9.85
CA ASN A 262 -28.30 0.56 -10.41
C ASN A 262 -29.39 0.71 -9.32
N GLY A 263 -29.16 1.58 -8.34
CA GLY A 263 -30.16 2.00 -7.34
C GLY A 263 -30.42 1.04 -6.18
N THR A 264 -29.72 -0.10 -6.10
CA THR A 264 -30.02 -1.14 -5.11
C THR A 264 -29.36 -0.95 -3.75
N PHE A 265 -28.29 -0.16 -3.63
CA PHE A 265 -27.74 0.23 -2.33
C PHE A 265 -28.76 1.00 -1.48
N ALA A 266 -29.56 1.87 -2.12
CA ALA A 266 -30.66 2.58 -1.47
C ALA A 266 -31.80 1.62 -1.06
N THR A 267 -32.06 0.58 -1.85
CA THR A 267 -33.05 -0.46 -1.51
C THR A 267 -32.57 -1.36 -0.38
N LEU A 268 -31.29 -1.73 -0.35
CA LEU A 268 -30.69 -2.56 0.70
C LEU A 268 -30.65 -1.81 2.03
N ALA A 269 -30.25 -0.53 2.01
CA ALA A 269 -30.29 0.34 3.19
C ALA A 269 -31.71 0.57 3.73
N ARG A 270 -32.74 0.50 2.88
CA ARG A 270 -34.16 0.63 3.28
C ARG A 270 -34.77 -0.69 3.80
N THR A 271 -34.32 -1.83 3.30
CA THR A 271 -34.97 -3.13 3.59
C THR A 271 -34.31 -3.87 4.76
N GLY A 272 -33.02 -3.64 5.05
CA GLY A 272 -32.33 -4.15 6.24
C GLY A 272 -32.21 -5.68 6.37
N SER A 273 -32.82 -6.46 5.47
CA SER A 273 -32.85 -7.93 5.52
C SER A 273 -31.66 -8.55 4.81
N VAL A 274 -30.82 -9.26 5.57
CA VAL A 274 -29.67 -10.03 5.06
C VAL A 274 -30.10 -11.13 4.07
N THR A 275 -31.32 -11.66 4.23
CA THR A 275 -31.90 -12.73 3.39
C THR A 275 -32.19 -12.29 1.94
N THR A 276 -32.36 -10.99 1.69
CA THR A 276 -32.64 -10.46 0.34
C THR A 276 -31.39 -10.13 -0.46
N VAL A 277 -30.21 -10.17 0.16
CA VAL A 277 -28.94 -9.80 -0.49
C VAL A 277 -28.61 -10.72 -1.68
N PRO A 278 -28.65 -12.07 -1.56
CA PRO A 278 -28.32 -12.94 -2.69
C PRO A 278 -29.27 -12.77 -3.88
N ALA A 279 -30.57 -12.60 -3.60
CA ALA A 279 -31.60 -12.35 -4.62
C ALA A 279 -31.38 -11.02 -5.35
N LEU A 280 -31.03 -9.96 -4.62
CA LEU A 280 -30.75 -8.65 -5.18
C LEU A 280 -29.50 -8.65 -6.06
N MET A 281 -28.47 -9.39 -5.66
CA MET A 281 -27.25 -9.57 -6.45
C MET A 281 -27.53 -10.38 -7.72
N ALA A 282 -28.30 -11.47 -7.62
CA ALA A 282 -28.64 -12.32 -8.76
C ALA A 282 -29.36 -11.56 -9.89
N GLN A 283 -30.19 -10.57 -9.56
CA GLN A 283 -30.87 -9.76 -10.58
C GLN A 283 -29.97 -8.72 -11.26
N ASN A 284 -28.97 -8.20 -10.54
CA ASN A 284 -28.14 -7.10 -11.02
C ASN A 284 -26.82 -7.57 -11.66
N LEU A 285 -26.28 -8.72 -11.25
CA LEU A 285 -25.05 -9.28 -11.80
C LEU A 285 -25.09 -9.38 -13.33
N PRO A 286 -26.10 -10.03 -13.94
CA PRO A 286 -26.15 -10.19 -15.40
C PRO A 286 -26.19 -8.84 -16.12
N LYS A 287 -26.87 -7.84 -15.54
CA LYS A 287 -26.97 -6.49 -16.12
C LYS A 287 -25.63 -5.75 -16.12
N ALA A 288 -24.79 -5.99 -15.11
CA ALA A 288 -23.46 -5.40 -15.00
C ALA A 288 -22.40 -6.09 -15.88
N SER A 289 -22.68 -7.26 -16.47
CA SER A 289 -21.72 -7.99 -17.30
C SER A 289 -21.16 -7.17 -18.48
N ASN A 290 -22.02 -6.39 -19.15
CA ASN A 290 -21.61 -5.51 -20.26
C ASN A 290 -20.57 -4.47 -19.83
N TYR A 291 -20.72 -3.91 -18.62
CA TYR A 291 -19.72 -3.00 -18.07
C TYR A 291 -18.38 -3.72 -17.89
N PHE A 292 -18.40 -4.94 -17.33
CA PHE A 292 -17.18 -5.69 -17.08
C PHE A 292 -16.49 -6.16 -18.36
N PHE A 293 -17.22 -6.43 -19.45
CA PHE A 293 -16.62 -6.67 -20.77
C PHE A 293 -15.80 -5.48 -21.24
N SER A 294 -16.40 -4.27 -21.25
CA SER A 294 -15.69 -3.05 -21.65
C SER A 294 -14.55 -2.72 -20.68
N TYR A 295 -14.79 -2.87 -19.38
CA TYR A 295 -13.79 -2.61 -18.35
C TYR A 295 -12.55 -3.48 -18.52
N MET A 296 -12.70 -4.79 -18.74
CA MET A 296 -11.57 -5.71 -18.93
C MET A 296 -10.70 -5.29 -20.12
N ILE A 297 -11.30 -4.98 -21.27
CA ILE A 297 -10.56 -4.53 -22.46
C ILE A 297 -9.86 -3.19 -22.20
N ILE A 298 -10.58 -2.21 -21.66
CA ILE A 298 -10.02 -0.88 -21.38
C ILE A 298 -8.84 -1.00 -20.41
N GLN A 299 -8.98 -1.80 -19.36
CA GLN A 299 -7.89 -2.01 -18.41
C GLN A 299 -6.74 -2.79 -19.02
N ALA A 300 -7.00 -3.82 -19.84
CA ALA A 300 -5.96 -4.57 -20.53
C ALA A 300 -5.09 -3.64 -21.39
N LEU A 301 -5.71 -2.85 -22.26
CA LEU A 301 -4.99 -1.95 -23.15
C LEU A 301 -4.36 -0.79 -22.38
N SER A 302 -5.10 -0.13 -21.49
CA SER A 302 -4.63 1.04 -20.76
C SER A 302 -3.51 0.71 -19.78
N THR A 303 -3.63 -0.39 -19.02
CA THR A 303 -2.61 -0.81 -18.05
C THR A 303 -1.35 -1.29 -18.74
N SER A 304 -1.48 -2.09 -19.81
CA SER A 304 -0.33 -2.56 -20.58
C SER A 304 0.40 -1.40 -21.28
N ALA A 305 -0.34 -0.48 -21.90
CA ALA A 305 0.24 0.73 -22.48
C ALA A 305 0.91 1.60 -21.40
N GLY A 306 0.29 1.72 -20.23
CA GLY A 306 0.86 2.45 -19.09
C GLY A 306 2.16 1.85 -18.56
N HIS A 307 2.26 0.52 -18.49
CA HIS A 307 3.48 -0.18 -18.07
C HIS A 307 4.61 -0.05 -19.07
N LEU A 308 4.30 -0.12 -20.38
CA LEU A 308 5.31 0.06 -21.43
C LEU A 308 5.77 1.52 -21.53
N LEU A 309 4.84 2.47 -21.45
CA LEU A 309 5.13 3.90 -21.56
C LEU A 309 5.83 4.45 -20.31
N GLN A 310 5.53 3.91 -19.13
CA GLN A 310 6.14 4.33 -17.86
C GLN A 310 6.06 5.84 -17.60
N VAL A 311 4.85 6.39 -17.66
CA VAL A 311 4.61 7.83 -17.57
C VAL A 311 5.25 8.45 -16.33
N SER A 312 5.17 7.78 -15.16
CA SER A 312 5.77 8.26 -13.92
C SER A 312 7.29 8.40 -14.03
N THR A 313 7.96 7.39 -14.59
CA THR A 313 9.42 7.37 -14.78
C THR A 313 9.85 8.44 -15.79
N LEU A 314 9.09 8.60 -16.89
CA LEU A 314 9.33 9.66 -17.88
C LEU A 314 9.19 11.07 -17.27
N ILE A 315 8.16 11.31 -16.47
CA ILE A 315 7.97 12.60 -15.77
C ILE A 315 9.15 12.84 -14.82
N MET A 316 9.55 11.82 -14.04
CA MET A 316 10.69 11.92 -13.13
C MET A 316 12.00 12.21 -13.87
N TRP A 317 12.15 11.70 -15.09
CA TRP A 317 13.39 11.85 -15.87
C TRP A 317 13.45 13.14 -16.71
N PHE A 318 12.34 13.59 -17.29
CA PHE A 318 12.32 14.76 -18.18
C PHE A 318 11.90 16.07 -17.51
N ILE A 319 10.95 16.02 -16.57
CA ILE A 319 10.33 17.23 -15.99
C ILE A 319 11.00 17.57 -14.65
N LEU A 320 11.11 16.58 -13.75
CA LEU A 320 11.67 16.77 -12.41
C LEU A 320 13.11 17.32 -12.34
N PRO A 321 14.05 16.99 -13.25
CA PRO A 321 15.41 17.53 -13.17
C PRO A 321 15.45 19.05 -13.19
N LYS A 322 14.57 19.67 -13.97
CA LYS A 322 14.54 21.14 -14.13
C LYS A 322 14.18 21.87 -12.84
N PHE A 323 13.52 21.19 -11.90
CA PHE A 323 13.03 21.78 -10.66
C PHE A 323 13.73 21.26 -9.40
N MET A 324 14.26 20.02 -9.40
CA MET A 324 14.73 19.36 -8.18
C MET A 324 16.24 19.01 -8.17
N ASP A 325 16.91 18.99 -9.31
CA ASP A 325 18.30 18.57 -9.40
C ASP A 325 19.28 19.72 -9.21
N ASN A 326 19.57 20.00 -7.94
CA ASN A 326 20.56 21.03 -7.59
C ASN A 326 21.99 20.46 -7.40
N THR A 327 22.19 19.14 -7.44
CA THR A 327 23.51 18.51 -7.16
C THR A 327 23.84 17.36 -8.12
N ALA A 328 25.13 17.22 -8.45
CA ALA A 328 25.64 16.14 -9.30
C ALA A 328 25.30 14.75 -8.75
N ARG A 329 25.30 14.58 -7.42
CA ARG A 329 24.88 13.34 -6.75
C ARG A 329 23.42 12.99 -7.01
N LYS A 330 22.49 13.96 -6.93
CA LYS A 330 21.07 13.72 -7.23
C LYS A 330 20.86 13.32 -8.68
N ARG A 331 21.56 13.99 -9.60
CA ARG A 331 21.54 13.67 -11.04
C ARG A 331 22.07 12.27 -11.32
N TRP A 332 23.20 11.89 -10.70
CA TRP A 332 23.76 10.55 -10.80
C TRP A 332 22.83 9.49 -10.23
N THR A 333 22.31 9.72 -9.03
CA THR A 333 21.40 8.77 -8.35
C THR A 333 20.17 8.52 -9.20
N ARG A 334 19.51 9.55 -9.75
CA ARG A 334 18.33 9.34 -10.61
C ARG A 334 18.67 8.62 -11.91
N ASN A 335 19.83 8.89 -12.50
CA ASN A 335 20.26 8.24 -13.75
C ASN A 335 20.67 6.77 -13.55
N THR A 336 21.04 6.38 -12.33
CA THR A 336 21.52 5.02 -12.03
C THR A 336 20.51 4.18 -11.24
N SER A 337 19.51 4.81 -10.60
CA SER A 337 18.44 4.11 -9.91
C SER A 337 17.37 3.65 -10.89
N LEU A 338 17.21 2.34 -11.02
CA LEU A 338 16.08 1.72 -11.73
C LEU A 338 14.79 1.83 -10.91
N SER A 339 13.65 1.71 -11.57
CA SER A 339 12.35 1.76 -10.92
C SER A 339 12.06 0.46 -10.16
N THR A 340 11.62 0.57 -8.91
CA THR A 340 11.21 -0.57 -8.08
C THR A 340 9.71 -0.79 -8.18
N VAL A 341 9.26 -2.05 -8.24
CA VAL A 341 7.83 -2.39 -8.24
C VAL A 341 7.29 -2.46 -6.81
N LYS A 342 6.07 -1.95 -6.64
CA LYS A 342 5.29 -2.05 -5.39
C LYS A 342 4.29 -3.19 -5.49
N TRP A 343 4.76 -4.40 -5.20
CA TRP A 343 4.02 -5.65 -5.43
C TRP A 343 2.70 -5.72 -4.68
N GLY A 344 2.62 -5.16 -3.48
CA GLY A 344 1.41 -5.11 -2.66
C GLY A 344 0.26 -4.34 -3.32
N ALA A 345 0.55 -3.38 -4.21
CA ALA A 345 -0.49 -2.71 -5.01
C ALA A 345 -0.71 -3.40 -6.37
N TYR A 346 0.31 -4.10 -6.86
CA TYR A 346 0.31 -4.74 -8.16
C TYR A 346 -0.57 -5.98 -8.18
N PHE A 347 -0.28 -6.97 -7.32
CA PHE A 347 -1.00 -8.25 -7.26
C PHE A 347 -2.52 -8.12 -7.15
N PRO A 348 -3.07 -7.29 -6.23
CA PRO A 348 -4.51 -7.18 -6.04
C PRO A 348 -5.29 -6.75 -7.28
N THR A 349 -4.68 -5.94 -8.14
CA THR A 349 -5.32 -5.47 -9.38
C THR A 349 -5.61 -6.64 -10.32
N TYR A 350 -4.62 -7.53 -10.51
CA TYR A 350 -4.76 -8.73 -11.34
C TYR A 350 -5.63 -9.79 -10.68
N THR A 351 -5.49 -10.00 -9.37
CA THR A 351 -6.34 -10.91 -8.63
C THR A 351 -7.81 -10.50 -8.69
N ASN A 352 -8.11 -9.19 -8.68
CA ASN A 352 -9.46 -8.68 -8.86
C ASN A 352 -9.99 -8.95 -10.28
N PHE A 353 -9.17 -8.81 -11.34
CA PHE A 353 -9.57 -9.24 -12.69
C PHE A 353 -9.89 -10.73 -12.74
N ALA A 354 -9.06 -11.57 -12.11
CA ALA A 354 -9.32 -13.01 -12.01
C ALA A 354 -10.63 -13.30 -11.27
N CYS A 355 -10.91 -12.61 -10.16
CA CYS A 355 -12.18 -12.74 -9.43
C CYS A 355 -13.38 -12.36 -10.31
N ILE A 356 -13.32 -11.24 -11.03
CA ILE A 356 -14.38 -10.82 -11.96
C ILE A 356 -14.61 -11.89 -13.04
N THR A 357 -13.53 -12.42 -13.62
CA THR A 357 -13.63 -13.51 -14.62
C THR A 357 -14.28 -14.76 -14.03
N ILE A 358 -13.87 -15.20 -12.84
CA ILE A 358 -14.47 -16.37 -12.17
C ILE A 358 -15.97 -16.14 -11.95
N ILE A 359 -16.35 -15.01 -11.36
CA ILE A 359 -17.74 -14.68 -11.04
C ILE A 359 -18.63 -14.67 -12.29
N TYR A 360 -18.15 -14.07 -13.38
CA TYR A 360 -18.92 -13.96 -14.62
C TYR A 360 -18.79 -15.16 -15.57
N SER A 361 -17.89 -16.11 -15.31
CA SER A 361 -17.64 -17.25 -16.20
C SER A 361 -18.89 -18.08 -16.48
N ILE A 362 -19.76 -18.23 -15.47
CA ILE A 362 -21.03 -18.98 -15.58
C ILE A 362 -22.19 -18.05 -15.96
N VAL A 363 -22.24 -16.84 -15.38
CA VAL A 363 -23.35 -15.89 -15.59
C VAL A 363 -23.34 -15.31 -17.01
N ALA A 364 -22.16 -15.00 -17.53
CA ALA A 364 -21.96 -14.39 -18.85
C ALA A 364 -20.66 -14.95 -19.48
N PRO A 365 -20.70 -16.16 -20.07
CA PRO A 365 -19.51 -16.92 -20.48
C PRO A 365 -18.58 -16.19 -21.46
N LEU A 366 -19.11 -15.22 -22.20
CA LEU A 366 -18.33 -14.38 -23.10
C LEU A 366 -17.19 -13.62 -22.38
N ILE A 367 -17.28 -13.41 -21.06
CA ILE A 367 -16.19 -12.82 -20.26
C ILE A 367 -14.87 -13.58 -20.43
N MET A 368 -14.93 -14.90 -20.66
CA MET A 368 -13.73 -15.74 -20.78
C MET A 368 -12.88 -15.35 -21.99
N VAL A 369 -13.51 -14.97 -23.11
CA VAL A 369 -12.80 -14.49 -24.31
C VAL A 369 -12.05 -13.20 -23.99
N PHE A 370 -12.73 -12.25 -23.33
CA PHE A 370 -12.10 -10.99 -22.92
C PHE A 370 -11.01 -11.19 -21.87
N ALA A 371 -11.16 -12.16 -20.97
CA ALA A 371 -10.16 -12.50 -19.97
C ALA A 371 -8.90 -13.07 -20.61
N ILE A 372 -9.02 -13.98 -21.60
CA ILE A 372 -7.88 -14.52 -22.34
C ILE A 372 -7.09 -13.40 -23.01
N ILE A 373 -7.79 -12.49 -23.72
CA ILE A 373 -7.16 -11.32 -24.35
C ILE A 373 -6.46 -10.45 -23.30
N THR A 374 -7.16 -10.15 -22.20
CA THR A 374 -6.66 -9.29 -21.12
C THR A 374 -5.38 -9.84 -20.49
N PHE A 375 -5.40 -11.09 -20.03
CA PHE A 375 -4.25 -11.71 -19.41
C PHE A 375 -3.09 -11.94 -20.38
N THR A 376 -3.37 -12.22 -21.66
CA THR A 376 -2.31 -12.36 -22.68
C THR A 376 -1.57 -11.04 -22.90
N VAL A 377 -2.30 -9.93 -23.10
CA VAL A 377 -1.67 -8.61 -23.32
C VAL A 377 -0.89 -8.17 -22.07
N LEU A 378 -1.48 -8.36 -20.88
CA LEU A 378 -0.80 -8.04 -19.61
C LEU A 378 0.45 -8.92 -19.42
N TRP A 379 0.40 -10.20 -19.75
CA TRP A 379 1.56 -11.08 -19.67
C TRP A 379 2.72 -10.62 -20.56
N ILE A 380 2.44 -10.23 -21.81
CA ILE A 380 3.47 -9.72 -22.73
C ILE A 380 4.10 -8.43 -22.18
N ALA A 381 3.29 -7.46 -21.77
CA ALA A 381 3.77 -6.19 -21.26
C ALA A 381 4.60 -6.37 -19.97
N ASN A 382 4.10 -7.18 -19.05
CA ASN A 382 4.75 -7.41 -17.76
C ASN A 382 6.05 -8.20 -17.91
N ARG A 383 6.09 -9.19 -18.80
CA ARG A 383 7.33 -9.91 -19.12
C ARG A 383 8.41 -8.95 -19.62
N TYR A 384 8.07 -8.01 -20.49
CA TYR A 384 9.01 -7.01 -20.97
C TYR A 384 9.51 -6.11 -19.82
N CYS A 385 8.60 -5.58 -18.99
CA CYS A 385 8.97 -4.72 -17.87
C CYS A 385 9.84 -5.45 -16.83
N MET A 386 9.54 -6.71 -16.52
CA MET A 386 10.34 -7.50 -15.58
C MET A 386 11.77 -7.75 -16.08
N LEU A 387 11.97 -7.88 -17.39
CA LEU A 387 13.30 -8.15 -17.96
C LEU A 387 14.15 -6.88 -18.16
N TYR A 388 13.52 -5.76 -18.52
CA TYR A 388 14.26 -4.57 -19.00
C TYR A 388 14.09 -3.31 -18.15
N VAL A 389 13.14 -3.27 -17.21
CA VAL A 389 12.74 -2.02 -16.55
C VAL A 389 12.95 -2.08 -15.05
N TYR A 390 12.51 -3.17 -14.43
CA TYR A 390 12.44 -3.27 -12.98
C TYR A 390 13.74 -3.79 -12.38
N ASN A 391 14.12 -3.19 -11.25
CA ASN A 391 15.16 -3.72 -10.38
C ASN A 391 14.55 -4.19 -9.06
N TYR A 392 14.99 -5.34 -8.59
CA TYR A 392 14.51 -5.97 -7.37
C TYR A 392 15.56 -5.80 -6.29
N THR A 393 15.22 -5.01 -5.26
CA THR A 393 16.09 -4.82 -4.09
C THR A 393 15.67 -5.71 -2.92
N GLU A 394 14.38 -5.98 -2.79
CA GLU A 394 13.81 -6.78 -1.70
C GLU A 394 12.97 -7.93 -2.27
N ASP A 395 13.14 -9.12 -1.70
CA ASP A 395 12.38 -10.32 -2.07
C ASP A 395 11.38 -10.69 -0.94
N THR A 396 10.18 -11.09 -1.35
CA THR A 396 9.12 -11.55 -0.44
C THR A 396 9.08 -13.07 -0.28
N GLY A 397 10.03 -13.80 -0.87
CA GLY A 397 10.09 -15.27 -0.84
C GLY A 397 8.93 -15.93 -1.58
N GLY A 398 8.28 -15.21 -2.50
CA GLY A 398 7.11 -15.69 -3.23
C GLY A 398 5.79 -15.70 -2.44
N LEU A 399 5.76 -15.22 -1.19
CA LEU A 399 4.58 -15.26 -0.31
C LEU A 399 3.35 -14.50 -0.85
N LEU A 400 3.55 -13.56 -1.77
CA LEU A 400 2.46 -12.82 -2.43
C LEU A 400 1.58 -13.72 -3.31
N TYR A 401 2.16 -14.80 -3.87
CA TYR A 401 1.49 -15.74 -4.76
C TYR A 401 0.44 -16.62 -4.07
N PRO A 402 0.74 -17.40 -3.01
CA PRO A 402 -0.27 -18.17 -2.30
C PRO A 402 -1.36 -17.26 -1.71
N ARG A 403 -1.00 -16.04 -1.31
CA ARG A 403 -1.96 -15.02 -0.87
C ARG A 403 -2.92 -14.60 -1.99
N ALA A 404 -2.41 -14.41 -3.21
CA ALA A 404 -3.24 -14.08 -4.36
C ALA A 404 -4.19 -15.25 -4.74
N ILE A 405 -3.74 -16.50 -4.63
CA ILE A 405 -4.59 -17.68 -4.80
C ILE A 405 -5.72 -17.69 -3.76
N ASN A 406 -5.40 -17.48 -2.48
CA ASN A 406 -6.43 -17.41 -1.45
C ASN A 406 -7.44 -16.27 -1.65
N GLN A 407 -7.00 -15.19 -2.29
CA GLN A 407 -7.89 -14.09 -2.67
C GLN A 407 -8.80 -14.46 -3.86
N THR A 408 -8.39 -15.33 -4.81
CA THR A 408 -9.29 -15.77 -5.89
C THR A 408 -10.44 -16.64 -5.39
N PHE A 409 -10.26 -17.35 -4.27
CA PHE A 409 -11.36 -18.04 -3.59
C PHE A 409 -12.48 -17.09 -3.15
N VAL A 410 -12.18 -15.82 -2.83
CA VAL A 410 -13.23 -14.82 -2.54
C VAL A 410 -14.14 -14.62 -3.75
N GLY A 411 -13.58 -14.59 -4.96
CA GLY A 411 -14.36 -14.57 -6.20
C GLY A 411 -15.18 -15.84 -6.40
N LEU A 412 -14.61 -17.00 -6.09
CA LEU A 412 -15.30 -18.29 -6.17
C LEU A 412 -16.48 -18.39 -5.20
N TYR A 413 -16.29 -18.03 -3.93
CA TYR A 413 -17.38 -17.98 -2.95
C TYR A 413 -18.46 -17.00 -3.37
N PHE A 414 -18.08 -15.83 -3.87
CA PHE A 414 -19.05 -14.84 -4.32
C PHE A 414 -19.88 -15.37 -5.50
N MET A 415 -19.24 -16.05 -6.46
CA MET A 415 -19.90 -16.74 -7.56
C MET A 415 -20.91 -17.77 -7.05
N GLU A 416 -20.50 -18.64 -6.13
CA GLU A 416 -21.36 -19.68 -5.53
C GLU A 416 -22.56 -19.06 -4.80
N VAL A 417 -22.36 -18.02 -3.97
CA VAL A 417 -23.46 -17.30 -3.31
C VAL A 417 -24.43 -16.70 -4.33
N CYS A 418 -23.92 -16.09 -5.40
CA CYS A 418 -24.74 -15.51 -6.45
C CYS A 418 -25.55 -16.58 -7.20
N LEU A 419 -24.97 -17.74 -7.49
CA LEU A 419 -25.68 -18.85 -8.15
C LEU A 419 -26.77 -19.44 -7.25
N ILE A 420 -26.50 -19.61 -5.95
CA ILE A 420 -27.54 -20.00 -4.97
C ILE A 420 -28.68 -18.98 -5.00
N GLY A 421 -28.36 -17.69 -4.95
CA GLY A 421 -29.35 -16.61 -5.04
C GLY A 421 -30.15 -16.65 -6.34
N LEU A 422 -29.52 -16.94 -7.47
CA LEU A 422 -30.15 -17.03 -8.78
C LEU A 422 -31.12 -18.23 -8.86
N PHE A 423 -30.69 -19.42 -8.42
CA PHE A 423 -31.53 -20.61 -8.44
C PHE A 423 -32.74 -20.50 -7.48
N LEU A 424 -32.59 -19.84 -6.34
CA LEU A 424 -33.72 -19.60 -5.43
C LEU A 424 -34.72 -18.55 -5.94
N LEU A 425 -34.30 -17.69 -6.87
CA LEU A 425 -35.12 -16.60 -7.39
C LEU A 425 -36.00 -17.02 -8.58
N VAL A 426 -35.56 -18.02 -9.35
CA VAL A 426 -36.33 -18.56 -10.48
C VAL A 426 -37.59 -19.24 -9.96
N ARG A 427 -38.75 -18.68 -10.34
CA ARG A 427 -40.08 -19.24 -10.05
C ARG A 427 -40.75 -19.71 -11.33
N ASP A 428 -41.45 -20.84 -11.24
CA ASP A 428 -42.28 -21.34 -12.32
C ASP A 428 -43.61 -20.55 -12.40
N SER A 429 -44.34 -20.74 -13.49
CA SER A 429 -45.71 -20.27 -13.75
C SER A 429 -46.70 -20.59 -12.62
N GLU A 430 -46.46 -21.65 -11.85
CA GLU A 430 -47.25 -22.03 -10.66
C GLU A 430 -46.71 -21.44 -9.34
N ASN A 431 -45.76 -20.50 -9.40
CA ASN A 431 -45.09 -19.88 -8.25
C ASN A 431 -44.29 -20.86 -7.36
N ASN A 432 -44.03 -22.07 -7.86
CA ASN A 432 -43.13 -23.06 -7.25
C ASN A 432 -41.66 -22.72 -7.58
N ASN A 433 -40.72 -23.23 -6.77
CA ASN A 433 -39.28 -23.05 -6.98
C ASN A 433 -38.67 -24.31 -7.64
N PRO A 434 -38.68 -24.43 -8.98
CA PRO A 434 -38.20 -25.63 -9.67
C PRO A 434 -36.69 -25.84 -9.51
N CYS A 435 -35.94 -24.77 -9.23
CA CYS A 435 -34.48 -24.80 -9.11
C CYS A 435 -33.97 -25.04 -7.68
N LEU A 436 -34.84 -25.43 -6.73
CA LEU A 436 -34.45 -25.76 -5.36
C LEU A 436 -33.37 -26.85 -5.27
N PRO A 437 -33.44 -27.98 -6.02
CA PRO A 437 -32.41 -29.01 -5.98
C PRO A 437 -31.03 -28.48 -6.39
N GLN A 438 -30.97 -27.63 -7.43
CA GLN A 438 -29.75 -27.01 -7.92
C GLN A 438 -29.16 -26.05 -6.88
N ALA A 439 -30.01 -25.28 -6.18
CA ALA A 439 -29.56 -24.43 -5.08
C ALA A 439 -28.95 -25.25 -3.93
N LEU A 440 -29.54 -26.40 -3.56
CA LEU A 440 -28.99 -27.31 -2.54
C LEU A 440 -27.65 -27.90 -2.95
N ILE A 441 -27.50 -28.30 -4.22
CA ILE A 441 -26.22 -28.79 -4.76
C ILE A 441 -25.16 -27.69 -4.65
N MET A 442 -25.48 -26.44 -5.00
CA MET A 442 -24.53 -25.33 -4.89
C MET A 442 -24.12 -25.03 -3.45
N ILE A 443 -25.02 -25.18 -2.48
CA ILE A 443 -24.66 -25.07 -1.05
C ILE A 443 -23.67 -26.17 -0.66
N ALA A 444 -23.89 -27.41 -1.11
CA ALA A 444 -22.96 -28.51 -0.86
C ALA A 444 -21.58 -28.26 -1.51
N VAL A 445 -21.56 -27.73 -2.75
CA VAL A 445 -20.31 -27.33 -3.41
C VAL A 445 -19.59 -26.26 -2.62
N MET A 446 -20.27 -25.22 -2.14
CA MET A 446 -19.65 -24.17 -1.32
C MET A 446 -19.01 -24.72 -0.04
N ILE A 447 -19.66 -25.68 0.63
CA ILE A 447 -19.08 -26.35 1.80
C ILE A 447 -17.82 -27.13 1.40
N MET A 448 -17.86 -27.85 0.29
CA MET A 448 -16.70 -28.58 -0.23
C MET A 448 -15.55 -27.65 -0.64
N THR A 449 -15.84 -26.50 -1.25
CA THR A 449 -14.88 -25.45 -1.58
C THR A 449 -14.21 -24.91 -0.32
N ALA A 450 -14.99 -24.65 0.74
CA ALA A 450 -14.46 -24.21 2.03
C ALA A 450 -13.57 -25.27 2.70
N LEU A 451 -13.98 -26.53 2.67
CA LEU A 451 -13.16 -27.64 3.16
C LEU A 451 -11.86 -27.77 2.36
N PHE A 452 -11.94 -27.64 1.03
CA PHE A 452 -10.77 -27.69 0.16
C PHE A 452 -9.77 -26.55 0.47
N GLN A 453 -10.25 -25.32 0.64
CA GLN A 453 -9.38 -24.20 1.00
C GLN A 453 -8.71 -24.42 2.36
N ILE A 454 -9.47 -24.85 3.38
CA ILE A 454 -8.92 -25.14 4.71
C ILE A 454 -7.84 -26.23 4.63
N LEU A 455 -8.08 -27.29 3.83
CA LEU A 455 -7.11 -28.35 3.61
C LEU A 455 -5.85 -27.85 2.90
N LEU A 456 -6.00 -26.98 1.90
CA LEU A 456 -4.89 -26.39 1.16
C LEU A 456 -4.03 -25.53 2.09
N ASP A 457 -4.64 -24.62 2.83
CA ASP A 457 -3.94 -23.73 3.77
C ASP A 457 -3.25 -24.51 4.90
N ARG A 458 -3.90 -25.57 5.42
CA ARG A 458 -3.32 -26.41 6.46
C ARG A 458 -2.16 -27.27 5.93
N SER A 459 -2.25 -27.75 4.69
CA SER A 459 -1.23 -28.64 4.11
C SER A 459 -0.01 -27.87 3.65
N PHE A 460 -0.19 -26.71 3.01
CA PHE A 460 0.90 -25.94 2.42
C PHE A 460 1.37 -24.76 3.29
N GLY A 461 0.58 -24.32 4.26
CA GLY A 461 0.91 -23.19 5.14
C GLY A 461 2.34 -23.25 5.72
N PRO A 462 2.75 -24.36 6.35
CA PRO A 462 4.11 -24.50 6.88
C PRO A 462 5.21 -24.44 5.82
N LEU A 463 4.92 -24.89 4.60
CA LEU A 463 5.89 -24.95 3.49
C LEU A 463 6.13 -23.57 2.85
N TYR A 464 5.27 -22.59 3.09
CA TYR A 464 5.44 -21.24 2.59
C TYR A 464 6.42 -20.42 3.43
N GLU A 465 6.49 -20.68 4.74
CA GLU A 465 7.26 -19.88 5.68
C GLU A 465 8.58 -20.53 6.11
N TYR A 466 8.67 -21.87 6.05
CA TYR A 466 9.81 -22.60 6.61
C TYR A 466 10.41 -23.62 5.64
N LEU A 467 11.74 -23.74 5.67
CA LEU A 467 12.46 -24.73 4.88
C LEU A 467 12.32 -26.14 5.50
N PRO A 468 11.91 -27.16 4.72
CA PRO A 468 11.82 -28.53 5.22
C PRO A 468 13.21 -29.15 5.40
N VAL A 469 13.36 -29.94 6.47
CA VAL A 469 14.63 -30.59 6.84
C VAL A 469 15.17 -31.52 5.75
N THR A 470 14.29 -32.16 5.00
CA THR A 470 14.68 -33.08 3.92
C THR A 470 15.38 -32.39 2.74
N LEU A 471 15.26 -31.06 2.61
CA LEU A 471 15.97 -30.28 1.60
C LEU A 471 17.33 -29.77 2.11
N GLU A 472 17.74 -30.12 3.34
CA GLU A 472 19.04 -29.75 3.90
C GLU A 472 20.19 -30.32 3.06
N ASP A 473 20.15 -31.62 2.73
CA ASP A 473 21.22 -32.27 1.98
C ASP A 473 21.43 -31.60 0.61
N ASP A 474 20.34 -31.26 -0.09
CA ASP A 474 20.40 -30.54 -1.37
C ASP A 474 20.87 -29.09 -1.21
N ALA A 475 20.52 -28.42 -0.11
CA ALA A 475 20.94 -27.05 0.17
C ALA A 475 22.44 -27.00 0.51
N VAL A 476 22.93 -27.92 1.34
CA VAL A 476 24.35 -28.05 1.68
C VAL A 476 25.18 -28.39 0.44
N LEU A 477 24.71 -29.33 -0.39
CA LEU A 477 25.38 -29.66 -1.66
C LEU A 477 25.44 -28.47 -2.63
N ARG A 478 24.43 -27.59 -2.63
CA ARG A 478 24.45 -26.36 -3.44
C ARG A 478 25.39 -25.31 -2.86
N ASP A 479 25.41 -25.13 -1.54
CA ASP A 479 26.35 -24.24 -0.87
C ASP A 479 27.81 -24.69 -1.07
N GLU A 480 28.08 -25.98 -1.20
CA GLU A 480 29.41 -26.49 -1.56
C GLU A 480 29.76 -26.28 -3.05
N ALA A 481 28.77 -26.11 -3.92
CA ALA A 481 28.94 -25.94 -5.37
C ALA A 481 29.12 -24.48 -5.81
N PHE A 482 28.74 -23.50 -4.97
CA PHE A 482 28.91 -22.07 -5.19
C PHE A 482 30.05 -21.51 -4.33
#